data_AF-A0A1S3I111-F1
#
_entry.id   AF-A0A1S3I111-F1
#
_cell.length_a   1.000
_cell.length_b   1.000
_cell.length_c   1.000
_cell.angle_alpha   90.00
_cell.angle_beta   90.00
_cell.angle_gamma   90.00
#
_symmetry.space_group_name_H-M   'P 1'
#
loop_
_entity.id
_entity.type
_entity.pdbx_description
1 polymer ?
#
loop_
_entity_poly.entity_id
_entity_poly.type
_entity_poly.pdbx_seq_one_letter_code
_entity_poly.pdbx_strand_id
1 'polypeptide(L)'
;MKISDLTHALIRASEKGARIARAIRAEEELFSLLIEEKPEIIEHNKVKQDFKTLADVLIQETIKHDLAKQFPGLEKFVYGEEESEFTNTNGETIHVRVCDTEEETCSLLAKVLEGNTKAPQLLAKVVHEDVTLPDIEKISAVTEQLSLDSVGIWIDPIDATAQYIAGIEDECPVQGLYSNGLQCVTVLIGVYDRESGIPIIGVMNQAFSTRDTSTKRWQSRFIWGISYKSININSLEISETGSASHPAEQSGDLDETSSAQSKKVKMSHLARSNASQEESDIPAKIISSPGENPEILSKFSAKFQVVHAWGAGNKSLSILDNITVAYFNSGSAIYRWDTCCGHAILRTLGGAVLDFHKAWEVVKSCKDAGQLEDELQKTELTYHFKNVQKELGAKQWANCGGILAYRDIKYVSDILSCLC
;
A
#
# COMPACT_ATOMS: atom_id res chain seq x y z
N MET A 1 -8.60 -4.63 23.55
CA MET A 1 -9.38 -3.85 22.56
C MET A 1 -9.91 -4.81 21.50
N LYS A 2 -11.10 -4.58 20.93
CA LYS A 2 -11.58 -5.41 19.82
C LYS A 2 -10.79 -5.11 18.55
N ILE A 3 -10.52 -6.14 17.75
CA ILE A 3 -9.90 -5.97 16.44
C ILE A 3 -10.77 -5.10 15.53
N SER A 4 -12.10 -5.25 15.62
CA SER A 4 -13.06 -4.42 14.88
C SER A 4 -12.81 -2.93 15.12
N ASP A 5 -12.82 -2.53 16.39
CA ASP A 5 -12.76 -1.12 16.79
C ASP A 5 -11.43 -0.49 16.35
N LEU A 6 -10.32 -1.21 16.53
CA LEU A 6 -9.01 -0.76 16.06
C LEU A 6 -9.00 -0.63 14.53
N THR A 7 -9.54 -1.60 13.79
CA THR A 7 -9.52 -1.57 12.32
C THR A 7 -10.34 -0.39 11.78
N HIS A 8 -11.54 -0.13 12.32
CA HIS A 8 -12.32 1.05 11.92
C HIS A 8 -11.60 2.36 12.26
N ALA A 9 -10.93 2.44 13.40
CA ALA A 9 -10.12 3.61 13.77
C ALA A 9 -8.96 3.83 12.80
N LEU A 10 -8.25 2.78 12.39
CA LEU A 10 -7.16 2.84 11.41
C LEU A 10 -7.67 3.27 10.02
N ILE A 11 -8.84 2.79 9.60
CA ILE A 11 -9.46 3.22 8.33
C ILE A 11 -9.77 4.72 8.37
N ARG A 12 -10.42 5.20 9.43
CA ARG A 12 -10.69 6.64 9.60
C ARG A 12 -9.42 7.47 9.65
N ALA A 13 -8.40 7.03 10.37
CA ALA A 13 -7.11 7.70 10.48
C ALA A 13 -6.38 7.77 9.12
N SER A 14 -6.39 6.68 8.34
CA SER A 14 -5.79 6.67 7.00
C SER A 14 -6.51 7.61 6.03
N GLU A 15 -7.85 7.69 6.08
CA GLU A 15 -8.63 8.64 5.28
C GLU A 15 -8.38 10.08 5.72
N LYS A 16 -8.19 10.33 7.01
CA LYS A 16 -7.80 11.65 7.51
C LYS A 16 -6.42 12.04 7.00
N GLY A 17 -5.45 11.13 7.05
CA GLY A 17 -4.12 11.30 6.43
C GLY A 17 -4.21 11.63 4.93
N ALA A 18 -5.03 10.88 4.19
CA ALA A 18 -5.26 11.12 2.77
C ALA A 18 -5.92 12.49 2.49
N ARG A 19 -6.84 12.95 3.35
CA ARG A 19 -7.43 14.30 3.27
C ARG A 19 -6.40 15.39 3.50
N ILE A 20 -5.50 15.22 4.47
CA ILE A 20 -4.39 16.15 4.71
C ILE A 20 -3.49 16.23 3.48
N ALA A 21 -3.08 15.09 2.91
CA ALA A 21 -2.28 15.06 1.68
C ALA A 21 -2.97 15.78 0.51
N ARG A 22 -4.28 15.56 0.32
CA ARG A 22 -5.06 16.28 -0.71
C ARG A 22 -5.17 17.77 -0.44
N ALA A 23 -5.42 18.17 0.81
CA ALA A 23 -5.55 19.58 1.20
C ALA A 23 -4.24 20.34 0.99
N ILE A 24 -3.11 19.71 1.31
CA ILE A 24 -1.78 20.27 1.08
C ILE A 24 -1.54 20.51 -0.41
N ARG A 25 -1.83 19.53 -1.27
CA ARG A 25 -1.67 19.69 -2.72
C ARG A 25 -2.65 20.65 -3.37
N ALA A 26 -3.83 20.86 -2.78
CA ALA A 26 -4.83 21.79 -3.30
C ALA A 26 -4.40 23.26 -3.16
N GLU A 27 -3.41 23.56 -2.31
CA GLU A 27 -2.93 24.92 -2.06
C GLU A 27 -1.46 25.04 -2.47
N GLU A 28 -1.21 25.72 -3.59
CA GLU A 28 0.13 25.85 -4.20
C GLU A 28 1.17 26.49 -3.25
N GLU A 29 0.76 27.54 -2.51
CA GLU A 29 1.60 28.19 -1.50
C GLU A 29 1.96 27.24 -0.36
N LEU A 30 0.99 26.41 0.09
CA LEU A 30 1.21 25.44 1.15
C LEU A 30 2.16 24.34 0.69
N PHE A 31 1.91 23.79 -0.50
CA PHE A 31 2.75 22.73 -1.06
C PHE A 31 4.22 23.18 -1.22
N SER A 32 4.45 24.39 -1.72
CA SER A 32 5.82 24.93 -1.93
C SER A 32 6.59 25.15 -0.61
N LEU A 33 5.89 25.39 0.50
CA LEU A 33 6.50 25.63 1.81
C LEU A 33 6.85 24.34 2.56
N LEU A 34 6.23 23.23 2.20
CA LEU A 34 6.34 21.98 2.95
C LEU A 34 7.40 21.03 2.37
N ILE A 35 8.09 21.42 1.30
CA ILE A 35 9.17 20.62 0.72
C ILE A 35 10.47 21.04 1.39
N GLU A 36 10.95 20.23 2.33
CA GLU A 36 12.29 20.37 2.91
C GLU A 36 13.20 19.28 2.31
N GLU A 37 14.32 19.69 1.70
CA GLU A 37 15.32 18.76 1.19
C GLU A 37 16.04 18.10 2.38
N LYS A 38 15.96 16.77 2.52
CA LYS A 38 16.83 16.05 3.45
C LYS A 38 18.28 16.20 2.97
N PRO A 39 19.27 16.31 3.87
CA PRO A 39 20.67 16.42 3.50
C PRO A 39 21.11 15.24 2.61
N GLU A 40 21.88 15.56 1.56
CA GLU A 40 22.25 14.68 0.45
C GLU A 40 22.73 13.28 0.88
N ILE A 41 22.03 12.23 0.47
CA ILE A 41 22.53 10.85 0.54
C ILE A 41 23.17 10.50 -0.81
N ILE A 42 24.50 10.55 -0.87
CA ILE A 42 25.27 10.08 -2.04
C ILE A 42 25.38 8.55 -1.96
N GLU A 43 24.55 7.83 -2.70
CA GLU A 43 24.75 6.41 -3.01
C GLU A 43 25.03 6.25 -4.52
N HIS A 44 26.16 5.63 -4.87
CA HIS A 44 26.52 5.22 -6.24
C HIS A 44 26.44 6.31 -7.33
N ASN A 45 27.02 7.50 -7.11
CA ASN A 45 27.12 8.59 -8.11
C ASN A 45 25.76 9.07 -8.69
N LYS A 46 24.64 8.74 -8.05
CA LYS A 46 23.33 9.32 -8.33
C LYS A 46 22.88 10.09 -7.10
N VAL A 47 22.63 11.39 -7.26
CA VAL A 47 21.99 12.20 -6.23
C VAL A 47 20.57 11.70 -6.09
N LYS A 48 20.24 11.08 -4.95
CA LYS A 48 18.86 10.77 -4.59
C LYS A 48 18.40 11.89 -3.66
N GLN A 49 17.57 12.79 -4.18
CA GLN A 49 16.92 13.80 -3.36
C GLN A 49 15.86 13.10 -2.52
N ASP A 50 16.09 13.08 -1.20
CA ASP A 50 15.13 12.60 -0.22
C ASP A 50 14.45 13.85 0.36
N PHE A 51 13.13 13.84 0.46
CA PHE A 51 12.37 15.00 0.92
C PHE A 51 11.67 14.62 2.21
N LYS A 52 11.92 15.39 3.28
CA LYS A 52 11.07 15.37 4.46
C LYS A 52 10.02 16.42 4.20
N THR A 53 8.74 16.07 4.19
CA THR A 53 7.72 17.11 4.18
C THR A 53 7.11 17.25 5.56
N LEU A 54 6.81 18.48 5.97
CA LEU A 54 5.96 18.69 7.15
C LEU A 54 4.59 18.01 6.96
N ALA A 55 4.18 17.70 5.71
CA ALA A 55 3.02 16.86 5.42
C ALA A 55 3.18 15.44 5.99
N ASP A 56 4.32 14.79 5.76
CA ASP A 56 4.59 13.43 6.26
C ASP A 56 4.50 13.37 7.79
N VAL A 57 5.21 14.28 8.47
CA VAL A 57 5.18 14.37 9.94
C VAL A 57 3.77 14.65 10.44
N LEU A 58 3.06 15.59 9.82
CA LEU A 58 1.72 15.96 10.27
C LEU A 58 0.72 14.82 10.09
N ILE A 59 0.79 14.07 8.99
CA ILE A 59 -0.05 12.89 8.76
C ILE A 59 0.26 11.81 9.81
N GLN A 60 1.55 11.50 10.03
CA GLN A 60 1.96 10.50 11.02
C GLN A 60 1.49 10.88 12.43
N GLU A 61 1.72 12.13 12.84
CA GLU A 61 1.31 12.61 14.17
C GLU A 61 -0.21 12.74 14.30
N THR A 62 -0.95 13.01 13.22
CA THR A 62 -2.43 12.97 13.23
C THR A 62 -2.94 11.55 13.46
N ILE A 63 -2.39 10.56 12.73
CA ILE A 63 -2.77 9.16 12.92
C ILE A 63 -2.48 8.72 14.35
N LYS A 64 -1.28 9.04 14.86
CA LYS A 64 -0.86 8.72 16.22
C LYS A 64 -1.77 9.38 17.27
N HIS A 65 -2.09 10.66 17.12
CA HIS A 65 -2.98 11.39 18.01
C HIS A 65 -4.38 10.76 18.06
N ASP A 66 -4.98 10.51 16.90
CA ASP A 66 -6.35 9.98 16.83
C ASP A 66 -6.46 8.56 17.38
N LEU A 67 -5.44 7.74 17.17
CA LEU A 67 -5.34 6.41 17.77
C LEU A 67 -5.14 6.49 19.28
N ALA A 68 -4.29 7.38 19.79
CA ALA A 68 -4.05 7.58 21.21
C ALA A 68 -5.31 8.04 21.96
N LYS A 69 -6.11 8.90 21.32
CA LYS A 69 -7.38 9.40 21.86
C LYS A 69 -8.40 8.27 22.06
N GLN A 70 -8.43 7.29 21.15
CA GLN A 70 -9.35 6.15 21.24
C GLN A 70 -8.80 4.99 22.06
N PHE A 71 -7.48 4.79 22.04
CA PHE A 71 -6.78 3.70 22.71
C PHE A 71 -5.59 4.23 23.53
N PRO A 72 -5.83 4.83 24.70
CA PRO A 72 -4.78 5.43 25.51
C PRO A 72 -3.66 4.45 25.85
N GLY A 73 -2.41 4.83 25.57
CA GLY A 73 -1.21 4.01 25.75
C GLY A 73 -0.66 3.42 24.46
N LEU A 74 -1.47 3.35 23.39
CA LEU A 74 -1.07 2.78 22.10
C LEU A 74 0.01 3.62 21.41
N GLU A 75 0.05 4.92 21.67
CA GLU A 75 1.03 5.87 21.10
C GLU A 75 2.49 5.48 21.36
N LYS A 76 2.75 4.68 22.40
CA LYS A 76 4.08 4.16 22.75
C LYS A 76 4.58 3.08 21.79
N PHE A 77 3.66 2.49 21.03
CA PHE A 77 3.91 1.41 20.09
C PHE A 77 3.52 1.79 18.66
N VAL A 78 3.32 3.09 18.40
CA VAL A 78 3.16 3.65 17.05
C VAL A 78 4.52 4.17 16.60
N TYR A 79 5.04 3.54 15.55
CA TYR A 79 6.30 3.87 14.91
C TYR A 79 6.02 4.27 13.45
N GLY A 80 6.94 5.00 12.84
CA GLY A 80 6.82 5.34 11.43
C GLY A 80 8.14 5.84 10.86
N GLU A 81 8.09 6.26 9.60
CA GLU A 81 9.23 6.76 8.85
C GLU A 81 9.81 8.04 9.44
N GLU A 82 8.94 8.95 9.91
CA GLU A 82 9.32 10.33 10.13
C GLU A 82 9.56 10.69 11.59
N GLU A 83 10.56 11.55 11.81
CA GLU A 83 10.84 12.17 13.10
C GLU A 83 10.06 13.49 13.24
N SER A 84 9.48 13.74 14.41
CA SER A 84 8.61 14.90 14.62
C SER A 84 9.34 16.22 14.92
N GLU A 85 10.66 16.19 14.98
CA GLU A 85 11.49 17.33 15.34
C GLU A 85 11.80 18.22 14.12
N PHE A 86 11.64 19.53 14.30
CA PHE A 86 12.04 20.59 13.37
C PHE A 86 12.82 21.66 14.12
N THR A 87 13.71 22.37 13.43
CA THR A 87 14.40 23.54 14.00
C THR A 87 14.05 24.76 13.17
N ASN A 88 13.52 25.80 13.79
CA ASN A 88 13.11 27.02 13.09
C ASN A 88 14.31 27.97 12.87
N THR A 89 14.12 29.09 12.15
CA THR A 89 15.23 30.02 11.85
C THR A 89 15.82 30.71 13.09
N ASN A 90 15.08 30.71 14.20
CA ASN A 90 15.57 31.20 15.49
C ASN A 90 16.38 30.16 16.28
N GLY A 91 16.53 28.94 15.76
CA GLY A 91 17.21 27.83 16.43
C GLY A 91 16.37 27.16 17.54
N GLU A 92 15.07 27.43 17.62
CA GLU A 92 14.14 26.72 18.51
C GLU A 92 13.82 25.35 17.93
N THR A 93 14.08 24.30 18.70
CA THR A 93 13.63 22.94 18.40
C THR A 93 12.15 22.80 18.72
N ILE A 94 11.35 22.44 17.71
CA ILE A 94 9.91 22.27 17.78
C ILE A 94 9.57 20.81 17.51
N HIS A 95 8.84 20.19 18.44
CA HIS A 95 8.25 18.87 18.23
C HIS A 95 6.84 19.03 17.69
N VAL A 96 6.65 18.78 16.39
CA VAL A 96 5.34 18.82 15.74
C VAL A 96 4.45 17.72 16.33
N ARG A 97 3.20 18.10 16.65
CA ARG A 97 2.16 17.21 17.15
C ARG A 97 0.79 17.84 16.90
N VAL A 98 -0.27 17.04 16.92
CA VAL A 98 -1.64 17.56 17.02
C VAL A 98 -1.94 17.84 18.50
N CYS A 99 -2.37 19.05 18.81
CA CYS A 99 -2.74 19.48 20.17
C CYS A 99 -4.23 19.21 20.45
N ASP A 100 -4.68 19.45 21.69
CA ASP A 100 -6.06 19.18 22.09
C ASP A 100 -7.08 20.09 21.38
N THR A 101 -6.66 21.31 20.99
CA THR A 101 -7.51 22.25 20.22
C THR A 101 -6.89 22.67 18.89
N GLU A 102 -7.76 23.12 17.98
CA GLU A 102 -7.37 23.68 16.67
C GLU A 102 -6.47 24.90 16.85
N GLU A 103 -6.78 25.79 17.80
CA GLU A 103 -6.01 27.01 18.05
C GLU A 103 -4.59 26.71 18.55
N GLU A 104 -4.44 25.72 19.44
CA GLU A 104 -3.13 25.29 19.93
C GLU A 104 -2.29 24.66 18.82
N THR A 105 -2.92 23.86 17.95
CA THR A 105 -2.26 23.23 16.80
C THR A 105 -1.83 24.29 15.78
N CYS A 106 -2.70 25.26 15.49
CA CYS A 106 -2.38 26.39 14.63
C CYS A 106 -1.20 27.20 15.18
N SER A 107 -1.18 27.45 16.49
CA SER A 107 -0.11 28.19 17.15
C SER A 107 1.23 27.46 17.07
N LEU A 108 1.22 26.12 17.22
CA LEU A 108 2.42 25.30 17.07
C LEU A 108 2.93 25.30 15.62
N LEU A 109 2.06 25.08 14.64
CA LEU A 109 2.43 25.05 13.23
C LEU A 109 2.92 26.42 12.73
N ALA A 110 2.40 27.52 13.28
CA ALA A 110 2.87 28.87 12.95
C ALA A 110 4.32 29.13 13.37
N LYS A 111 4.83 28.40 14.39
CA LYS A 111 6.26 28.44 14.75
C LYS A 111 7.15 27.70 13.75
N VAL A 112 6.62 26.68 13.10
CA VAL A 112 7.35 25.87 12.10
C VAL A 112 7.34 26.56 10.73
N LEU A 113 6.19 27.10 10.33
CA LEU A 113 5.95 27.71 9.01
C LEU A 113 6.20 29.21 8.99
N GLU A 114 7.25 29.66 9.68
CA GLU A 114 7.57 31.06 9.98
C GLU A 114 7.16 32.07 8.90
N GLY A 115 6.42 33.11 9.30
CA GLY A 115 5.96 34.16 8.38
C GLY A 115 4.70 33.81 7.58
N ASN A 116 4.22 32.56 7.61
CA ASN A 116 2.93 32.19 7.02
C ASN A 116 1.81 32.12 8.07
N THR A 117 0.73 32.87 7.83
CA THR A 117 -0.46 32.88 8.71
C THR A 117 -1.60 32.00 8.21
N LYS A 118 -1.70 31.76 6.91
CA LYS A 118 -2.79 31.00 6.27
C LYS A 118 -2.57 29.49 6.37
N ALA A 119 -1.34 29.04 6.13
CA ALA A 119 -0.96 27.62 6.12
C ALA A 119 -1.19 26.94 7.48
N PRO A 120 -0.75 27.50 8.63
CA PRO A 120 -1.03 26.91 9.95
C PRO A 120 -2.53 26.79 10.24
N GLN A 121 -3.33 27.79 9.86
CA GLN A 121 -4.78 27.78 10.06
C GLN A 121 -5.45 26.67 9.25
N LEU A 122 -5.09 26.55 7.97
CA LEU A 122 -5.66 25.51 7.12
C LEU A 122 -5.26 24.11 7.59
N LEU A 123 -3.98 23.90 7.90
CA LEU A 123 -3.49 22.61 8.38
C LEU A 123 -4.14 22.24 9.71
N ALA A 124 -4.20 23.16 10.67
CA ALA A 124 -4.84 22.94 11.97
C ALA A 124 -6.31 22.54 11.80
N LYS A 125 -7.04 23.26 10.94
CA LYS A 125 -8.43 22.90 10.64
C LYS A 125 -8.54 21.48 10.09
N VAL A 126 -7.76 21.14 9.07
CA VAL A 126 -7.85 19.82 8.41
C VAL A 126 -7.46 18.67 9.36
N VAL A 127 -6.48 18.85 10.24
CA VAL A 127 -6.13 17.81 11.23
C VAL A 127 -7.11 17.68 12.39
N HIS A 128 -7.96 18.68 12.61
CA HIS A 128 -9.05 18.64 13.61
C HIS A 128 -10.41 18.23 13.03
N GLU A 129 -10.54 18.20 11.70
CA GLU A 129 -11.76 17.74 11.03
C GLU A 129 -12.00 16.24 11.26
N ASP A 130 -13.21 15.90 11.72
CA ASP A 130 -13.63 14.52 11.91
C ASP A 130 -13.90 13.82 10.57
N VAL A 131 -13.40 12.60 10.45
CA VAL A 131 -13.69 11.70 9.33
C VAL A 131 -14.80 10.74 9.73
N THR A 132 -16.01 10.99 9.20
CA THR A 132 -17.13 10.05 9.35
C THR A 132 -17.12 9.07 8.18
N LEU A 133 -16.85 7.80 8.49
CA LEU A 133 -17.02 6.67 7.59
C LEU A 133 -17.97 5.66 8.24
N PRO A 134 -18.89 5.04 7.48
CA PRO A 134 -19.79 4.03 8.00
C PRO A 134 -18.99 2.82 8.51
N ASP A 135 -19.48 2.19 9.56
CA ASP A 135 -18.91 0.93 10.02
C ASP A 135 -19.10 -0.15 8.94
N ILE A 136 -18.01 -0.83 8.62
CA ILE A 136 -18.01 -1.94 7.69
C ILE A 136 -18.52 -3.19 8.42
N GLU A 137 -19.62 -3.78 7.95
CA GLU A 137 -20.27 -4.94 8.58
C GLU A 137 -19.30 -6.12 8.73
N LYS A 138 -18.52 -6.41 7.68
CA LYS A 138 -17.52 -7.49 7.67
C LYS A 138 -16.47 -7.35 8.80
N ILE A 139 -16.06 -6.12 9.11
CA ILE A 139 -15.14 -5.82 10.22
C ILE A 139 -15.89 -5.90 11.56
N SER A 140 -17.11 -5.37 11.61
CA SER A 140 -17.94 -5.33 12.83
C SER A 140 -18.30 -6.73 13.35
N ALA A 141 -18.33 -7.73 12.46
CA ALA A 141 -18.54 -9.12 12.81
C ALA A 141 -17.34 -9.78 13.53
N VAL A 142 -16.15 -9.16 13.50
CA VAL A 142 -14.96 -9.67 14.20
C VAL A 142 -15.09 -9.39 15.70
N THR A 143 -15.02 -10.44 16.52
CA THR A 143 -15.24 -10.34 17.98
C THR A 143 -13.96 -10.50 18.80
N GLU A 144 -12.90 -10.95 18.14
CA GLU A 144 -11.61 -11.22 18.72
C GLU A 144 -10.95 -9.94 19.24
N GLN A 145 -10.14 -10.12 20.28
CA GLN A 145 -9.51 -9.03 20.99
C GLN A 145 -7.99 -9.13 20.90
N LEU A 146 -7.37 -7.96 20.87
CA LEU A 146 -5.94 -7.77 21.03
C LEU A 146 -5.67 -7.07 22.35
N SER A 147 -4.56 -7.45 22.99
CA SER A 147 -4.03 -6.66 24.09
C SER A 147 -3.36 -5.41 23.52
N LEU A 148 -3.55 -4.26 24.15
CA LEU A 148 -3.01 -3.00 23.63
C LEU A 148 -1.47 -3.02 23.59
N ASP A 149 -0.87 -3.65 24.60
CA ASP A 149 0.56 -3.86 24.75
C ASP A 149 1.12 -5.00 23.89
N SER A 150 0.29 -5.85 23.29
CA SER A 150 0.77 -6.93 22.41
C SER A 150 0.96 -6.49 20.96
N VAL A 151 0.55 -5.28 20.59
CA VAL A 151 0.59 -4.80 19.20
C VAL A 151 1.51 -3.61 19.00
N GLY A 152 2.15 -3.56 17.83
CA GLY A 152 2.89 -2.41 17.33
C GLY A 152 2.32 -1.97 16.00
N ILE A 153 2.54 -0.70 15.66
CA ILE A 153 2.05 -0.10 14.42
C ILE A 153 3.23 0.52 13.69
N TRP A 154 3.34 0.24 12.39
CA TRP A 154 4.21 0.94 11.46
C TRP A 154 3.38 1.82 10.54
N ILE A 155 3.79 3.08 10.39
CA ILE A 155 3.16 4.08 9.52
C ILE A 155 4.16 4.52 8.46
N ASP A 156 3.72 4.47 7.20
CA ASP A 156 4.29 5.28 6.13
C ASP A 156 3.24 6.36 5.78
N PRO A 157 3.50 7.63 6.12
CA PRO A 157 2.50 8.68 5.99
C PRO A 157 2.23 9.08 4.53
N ILE A 158 3.24 9.06 3.66
CA ILE A 158 3.12 9.33 2.22
C ILE A 158 4.14 8.45 1.46
N ASP A 159 3.79 7.20 1.23
CA ASP A 159 4.58 6.33 0.35
C ASP A 159 4.61 6.94 -1.05
N ALA A 160 5.77 6.86 -1.68
CA ALA A 160 6.08 7.55 -2.94
C ALA A 160 6.11 9.08 -2.82
N THR A 161 6.73 9.63 -1.77
CA THR A 161 6.92 11.09 -1.57
C THR A 161 7.40 11.81 -2.83
N ALA A 162 8.33 11.20 -3.60
CA ALA A 162 8.78 11.78 -4.87
C ALA A 162 7.66 11.95 -5.92
N GLN A 163 6.71 11.02 -5.98
CA GLN A 163 5.54 11.12 -6.86
C GLN A 163 4.52 12.10 -6.30
N TYR A 164 4.34 12.14 -4.98
CA TYR A 164 3.55 13.15 -4.31
C TYR A 164 4.07 14.55 -4.59
N ILE A 165 5.40 14.73 -4.64
CA ILE A 165 6.02 16.01 -4.95
C ILE A 165 5.88 16.34 -6.44
N ALA A 166 6.21 15.38 -7.33
CA ALA A 166 6.11 15.57 -8.78
C ALA A 166 4.70 15.94 -9.23
N GLY A 167 3.67 15.39 -8.58
CA GLY A 167 2.32 15.89 -8.72
C GLY A 167 1.67 15.65 -10.07
N ILE A 168 2.11 14.64 -10.82
CA ILE A 168 1.55 14.30 -12.14
C ILE A 168 0.12 13.76 -11.93
N GLU A 169 -0.87 14.48 -12.46
CA GLU A 169 -2.29 14.22 -12.22
C GLU A 169 -2.99 13.48 -13.37
N ASP A 170 -2.39 13.49 -14.56
CA ASP A 170 -2.95 13.03 -15.84
C ASP A 170 -2.29 11.75 -16.37
N GLU A 171 -1.52 11.06 -15.51
CA GLU A 171 -0.94 9.76 -15.86
C GLU A 171 -2.05 8.75 -16.19
N CYS A 172 -1.81 7.93 -17.21
CA CYS A 172 -2.74 6.88 -17.62
C CYS A 172 -2.13 5.51 -17.30
N PRO A 173 -2.91 4.57 -16.73
CA PRO A 173 -2.38 3.28 -16.37
C PRO A 173 -2.12 2.44 -17.62
N VAL A 174 -0.99 1.75 -17.67
CA VAL A 174 -0.68 0.78 -18.71
C VAL A 174 -1.10 -0.59 -18.22
N GLN A 175 -2.12 -1.17 -18.84
CA GLN A 175 -2.68 -2.48 -18.45
C GLN A 175 -3.05 -2.54 -16.96
N GLY A 176 -3.66 -1.46 -16.46
CA GLY A 176 -4.08 -1.34 -15.05
C GLY A 176 -2.99 -0.83 -14.10
N LEU A 177 -1.71 -0.80 -14.50
CA LEU A 177 -0.62 -0.33 -13.64
C LEU A 177 -0.35 1.16 -13.84
N TYR A 178 -0.39 1.93 -12.75
CA TYR A 178 0.22 3.25 -12.69
C TYR A 178 1.70 3.11 -12.31
N SER A 179 2.60 3.44 -13.24
CA SER A 179 4.05 3.43 -13.00
C SER A 179 4.54 4.66 -12.23
N ASN A 180 3.82 5.77 -12.35
CA ASN A 180 4.16 7.10 -11.84
C ASN A 180 2.88 7.92 -11.60
N GLY A 181 3.06 9.14 -11.10
CA GLY A 181 1.97 10.07 -10.80
C GLY A 181 1.34 9.88 -9.43
N LEU A 182 0.37 10.74 -9.13
CA LEU A 182 -0.25 10.80 -7.80
C LEU A 182 -0.97 9.51 -7.42
N GLN A 183 -1.39 8.70 -8.40
CA GLN A 183 -1.97 7.38 -8.18
C GLN A 183 -1.00 6.42 -7.48
N CYS A 184 0.31 6.65 -7.57
CA CYS A 184 1.30 5.84 -6.84
C CYS A 184 1.38 6.16 -5.34
N VAL A 185 0.75 7.25 -4.89
CA VAL A 185 0.86 7.73 -3.51
C VAL A 185 -0.12 7.00 -2.60
N THR A 186 0.41 6.42 -1.52
CA THR A 186 -0.41 5.71 -0.53
C THR A 186 -0.06 6.09 0.90
N VAL A 187 -1.05 6.10 1.79
CA VAL A 187 -0.86 6.10 3.25
C VAL A 187 -0.90 4.64 3.70
N LEU A 188 0.16 4.16 4.36
CA LEU A 188 0.26 2.78 4.82
C LEU A 188 0.23 2.71 6.33
N ILE A 189 -0.68 1.89 6.87
CA ILE A 189 -0.73 1.59 8.30
C ILE A 189 -0.76 0.09 8.49
N GLY A 190 0.30 -0.46 9.09
CA GLY A 190 0.43 -1.89 9.37
C GLY A 190 0.54 -2.17 10.86
N VAL A 191 -0.37 -2.99 11.39
CA VAL A 191 -0.36 -3.48 12.78
C VAL A 191 0.29 -4.85 12.81
N TYR A 192 1.18 -5.11 13.76
CA TYR A 192 1.84 -6.39 13.94
C TYR A 192 1.84 -6.84 15.41
N ASP A 193 1.96 -8.14 15.62
CA ASP A 193 2.13 -8.75 16.95
C ASP A 193 3.57 -8.53 17.44
N ARG A 194 3.75 -7.92 18.61
CA ARG A 194 5.09 -7.55 19.11
C ARG A 194 5.94 -8.73 19.55
N GLU A 195 5.32 -9.86 19.89
CA GLU A 195 6.04 -11.04 20.36
C GLU A 195 6.58 -11.86 19.18
N SER A 196 5.73 -12.19 18.23
CA SER A 196 6.06 -12.98 17.04
C SER A 196 6.59 -12.15 15.88
N GLY A 197 6.22 -10.87 15.81
CA GLY A 197 6.50 -9.99 14.69
C GLY A 197 5.59 -10.15 13.48
N ILE A 198 4.57 -11.02 13.56
CA ILE A 198 3.68 -11.32 12.43
C ILE A 198 2.71 -10.14 12.22
N PRO A 199 2.52 -9.66 10.97
CA PRO A 199 1.56 -8.59 10.70
C PRO A 199 0.11 -9.10 10.80
N ILE A 200 -0.75 -8.30 11.43
CA ILE A 200 -2.13 -8.62 11.81
C ILE A 200 -3.15 -7.84 10.98
N ILE A 201 -3.01 -6.51 10.93
CA ILE A 201 -3.96 -5.61 10.27
C ILE A 201 -3.21 -4.74 9.29
N GLY A 202 -3.70 -4.60 8.06
CA GLY A 202 -3.19 -3.64 7.10
C GLY A 202 -4.30 -2.72 6.64
N VAL A 203 -4.02 -1.41 6.58
CA VAL A 203 -4.87 -0.40 5.97
C VAL A 203 -4.03 0.43 5.01
N MET A 204 -4.33 0.31 3.72
CA MET A 204 -3.67 1.04 2.64
C MET A 204 -4.67 2.04 2.06
N ASN A 205 -4.34 3.33 2.02
CA ASN A 205 -5.19 4.36 1.44
C ASN A 205 -4.49 5.07 0.29
N GLN A 206 -4.93 4.82 -0.93
CA GLN A 206 -4.51 5.54 -2.12
C GLN A 206 -5.23 6.89 -2.16
N ALA A 207 -4.53 7.95 -1.75
CA ALA A 207 -5.11 9.28 -1.54
C ALA A 207 -5.62 9.94 -2.83
N PHE A 208 -5.04 9.57 -3.97
CA PHE A 208 -5.34 10.12 -5.29
C PHE A 208 -5.76 8.98 -6.24
N SER A 209 -6.82 8.26 -5.90
CA SER A 209 -7.25 7.09 -6.67
C SER A 209 -8.02 7.48 -7.92
N THR A 210 -9.14 8.19 -7.75
CA THR A 210 -9.97 8.67 -8.86
C THR A 210 -10.13 10.18 -8.79
N ARG A 211 -10.14 10.84 -9.94
CA ARG A 211 -10.36 12.27 -10.05
C ARG A 211 -11.68 12.53 -10.76
N ASP A 212 -12.57 13.24 -10.08
CA ASP A 212 -13.82 13.65 -10.68
C ASP A 212 -13.54 14.65 -11.81
N THR A 213 -14.03 14.34 -13.02
CA THR A 213 -13.69 15.10 -14.22
C THR A 213 -14.29 16.50 -14.21
N SER A 214 -15.38 16.72 -13.48
CA SER A 214 -16.13 17.97 -13.42
C SER A 214 -15.63 18.92 -12.33
N THR A 215 -15.47 18.40 -11.10
CA THR A 215 -15.06 19.16 -9.92
C THR A 215 -13.54 19.18 -9.73
N LYS A 216 -12.81 18.34 -10.46
CA LYS A 216 -11.36 18.11 -10.33
C LYS A 216 -10.92 17.59 -8.97
N ARG A 217 -11.86 17.17 -8.12
CA ARG A 217 -11.59 16.65 -6.77
C ARG A 217 -11.13 15.20 -6.84
N TRP A 218 -10.12 14.90 -6.05
CA TRP A 218 -9.63 13.55 -5.84
C TRP A 218 -10.46 12.80 -4.80
N GLN A 219 -10.65 11.51 -5.03
CA GLN A 219 -11.28 10.57 -4.12
C GLN A 219 -10.29 9.48 -3.75
N SER A 220 -10.34 9.08 -2.48
CA SER A 220 -9.55 7.96 -1.96
C SER A 220 -10.12 6.63 -2.38
N ARG A 221 -9.21 5.65 -2.51
CA ARG A 221 -9.52 4.22 -2.43
C ARG A 221 -8.73 3.65 -1.28
N PHE A 222 -9.38 2.95 -0.36
CA PHE A 222 -8.69 2.25 0.72
C PHE A 222 -8.97 0.76 0.68
N ILE A 223 -7.94 -0.03 1.00
CA ILE A 223 -7.97 -1.48 1.08
C ILE A 223 -7.54 -1.86 2.50
N TRP A 224 -8.22 -2.84 3.07
CA TRP A 224 -7.90 -3.33 4.41
C TRP A 224 -7.88 -4.86 4.46
N GLY A 225 -7.14 -5.39 5.43
CA GLY A 225 -7.05 -6.83 5.71
C GLY A 225 -6.79 -7.09 7.19
N ILE A 226 -7.38 -8.18 7.71
CA ILE A 226 -7.19 -8.71 9.06
C ILE A 226 -6.79 -10.18 8.92
N SER A 227 -5.57 -10.52 9.31
CA SER A 227 -5.05 -11.88 9.44
C SER A 227 -4.67 -12.13 10.91
N TYR A 228 -5.55 -12.80 11.65
CA TYR A 228 -5.32 -13.10 13.06
C TYR A 228 -5.89 -14.45 13.45
N LYS A 229 -5.03 -15.39 13.85
CA LYS A 229 -5.42 -16.79 14.15
C LYS A 229 -6.17 -17.39 12.95
N SER A 230 -7.43 -17.78 13.12
CA SER A 230 -8.28 -18.33 12.07
C SER A 230 -8.96 -17.27 11.20
N ILE A 231 -8.88 -15.99 11.58
CA ILE A 231 -9.52 -14.89 10.85
C ILE A 231 -8.62 -14.48 9.70
N ASN A 232 -9.15 -14.55 8.49
CA ASN A 232 -8.53 -14.00 7.29
C ASN A 232 -9.63 -13.30 6.47
N ILE A 233 -9.78 -11.99 6.68
CA ILE A 233 -10.79 -11.18 5.99
C ILE A 233 -10.16 -9.91 5.42
N ASN A 234 -10.64 -9.45 4.27
CA ASN A 234 -10.17 -8.23 3.62
C ASN A 234 -11.30 -7.54 2.84
N SER A 235 -10.99 -6.38 2.27
CA SER A 235 -11.90 -5.55 1.50
C SER A 235 -11.97 -5.87 0.00
N LEU A 236 -11.16 -6.81 -0.50
CA LEU A 236 -11.13 -7.13 -1.93
C LEU A 236 -12.33 -7.99 -2.27
N GLU A 237 -12.98 -7.68 -3.39
CA GLU A 237 -14.03 -8.52 -3.95
C GLU A 237 -13.38 -9.78 -4.54
N ILE A 238 -13.87 -10.94 -4.13
CA ILE A 238 -13.57 -12.20 -4.81
C ILE A 238 -14.46 -12.20 -6.04
N SER A 239 -13.92 -11.89 -7.21
CA SER A 239 -14.61 -12.23 -8.45
C SER A 239 -14.67 -13.75 -8.54
N GLU A 240 -15.81 -14.33 -8.18
CA GLU A 240 -16.12 -15.70 -8.54
C GLU A 240 -16.26 -15.79 -10.06
N THR A 241 -15.15 -15.97 -10.77
CA THR A 241 -15.17 -16.42 -12.17
C THR A 241 -15.60 -17.88 -12.18
N GLY A 242 -16.91 -18.11 -12.05
CA GLY A 242 -17.43 -19.47 -11.92
C GLY A 242 -18.95 -19.61 -11.75
N SER A 243 -19.78 -18.71 -12.28
CA SER A 243 -21.18 -19.07 -12.53
C SER A 243 -21.72 -18.41 -13.79
N ALA A 244 -22.09 -19.25 -14.76
CA ALA A 244 -22.83 -18.82 -15.94
C ALA A 244 -24.25 -18.44 -15.51
N SER A 245 -24.53 -17.13 -15.43
CA SER A 245 -25.90 -16.63 -15.36
C SER A 245 -26.35 -16.20 -16.76
N HIS A 246 -27.07 -17.09 -17.44
CA HIS A 246 -27.91 -16.71 -18.57
C HIS A 246 -28.96 -15.68 -18.12
N PRO A 247 -29.12 -14.52 -18.78
CA PRO A 247 -30.28 -13.68 -18.55
C PRO A 247 -31.50 -14.36 -19.17
N ALA A 248 -32.47 -14.68 -18.33
CA ALA A 248 -33.82 -15.01 -18.77
C ALA A 248 -34.51 -13.71 -19.21
N GLU A 249 -34.78 -13.55 -20.50
CA GLU A 249 -35.69 -12.53 -20.99
C GLU A 249 -37.13 -13.07 -21.00
N GLN A 250 -38.00 -12.39 -20.27
CA GLN A 250 -39.46 -12.48 -20.41
C GLN A 250 -40.01 -11.14 -20.92
N SER A 251 -41.11 -11.26 -21.68
CA SER A 251 -42.05 -10.24 -22.18
C SER A 251 -41.59 -9.45 -23.42
N GLY A 252 -42.41 -9.20 -24.44
CA GLY A 252 -43.83 -9.47 -24.70
C GLY A 252 -44.19 -8.90 -26.09
N ASP A 253 -45.23 -9.45 -26.71
CA ASP A 253 -45.72 -9.12 -28.06
C ASP A 253 -46.10 -7.64 -28.29
N LEU A 254 -45.90 -7.15 -29.53
CA LEU A 254 -46.96 -6.75 -30.48
C LEU A 254 -46.38 -6.10 -31.78
N ASP A 255 -46.71 -6.72 -32.93
CA ASP A 255 -47.05 -6.23 -34.30
C ASP A 255 -46.68 -4.79 -34.75
N GLU A 256 -46.33 -4.46 -36.01
CA GLU A 256 -46.75 -5.00 -37.31
C GLU A 256 -45.90 -4.43 -38.50
N THR A 257 -45.85 -5.20 -39.60
CA THR A 257 -45.75 -4.81 -41.05
C THR A 257 -44.42 -4.56 -41.82
N SER A 258 -44.12 -5.56 -42.68
CA SER A 258 -43.66 -5.50 -44.10
C SER A 258 -42.20 -5.07 -44.39
N SER A 259 -41.42 -5.63 -45.33
CA SER A 259 -41.65 -6.55 -46.45
C SER A 259 -40.29 -7.11 -46.96
N ALA A 260 -40.34 -8.29 -47.59
CA ALA A 260 -39.50 -8.80 -48.70
C ALA A 260 -37.95 -8.87 -48.55
N GLN A 261 -37.37 -10.09 -48.48
CA GLN A 261 -36.97 -10.92 -49.64
C GLN A 261 -35.92 -11.99 -49.25
N SER A 262 -36.23 -13.24 -49.61
CA SER A 262 -35.45 -14.45 -49.39
C SER A 262 -34.14 -14.52 -50.18
N LYS A 263 -33.07 -15.04 -49.56
CA LYS A 263 -32.12 -15.97 -50.20
C LYS A 263 -31.68 -17.07 -49.24
N LYS A 264 -32.08 -18.31 -49.58
CA LYS A 264 -31.57 -19.60 -49.05
C LYS A 264 -30.04 -19.64 -49.09
N VAL A 265 -29.41 -20.38 -48.17
CA VAL A 265 -28.63 -21.60 -48.48
C VAL A 265 -28.18 -22.33 -47.18
N LYS A 266 -28.57 -23.62 -47.14
CA LYS A 266 -28.00 -24.83 -46.51
C LYS A 266 -27.35 -24.78 -45.11
N MET A 267 -28.03 -25.45 -44.19
CA MET A 267 -27.43 -26.19 -43.07
C MET A 267 -26.68 -27.42 -43.58
N SER A 268 -25.44 -27.61 -43.12
CA SER A 268 -24.76 -28.90 -43.09
C SER A 268 -24.09 -29.10 -41.72
N HIS A 269 -24.60 -30.10 -41.01
CA HIS A 269 -24.02 -30.94 -39.96
C HIS A 269 -22.66 -30.58 -39.35
N LEU A 270 -22.71 -30.38 -38.03
CA LEU A 270 -21.90 -31.02 -36.98
C LEU A 270 -20.46 -31.45 -37.37
N ALA A 271 -19.49 -30.68 -36.90
CA ALA A 271 -18.26 -31.22 -36.34
C ALA A 271 -18.01 -30.49 -35.00
N ARG A 272 -18.15 -31.23 -33.89
CA ARG A 272 -17.69 -30.79 -32.57
C ARG A 272 -16.17 -30.77 -32.60
N SER A 273 -15.58 -29.59 -32.74
CA SER A 273 -14.19 -29.38 -32.34
C SER A 273 -14.18 -29.05 -30.85
N ASN A 274 -13.63 -29.95 -30.04
CA ASN A 274 -13.16 -29.63 -28.71
C ASN A 274 -12.12 -28.50 -28.85
N ALA A 275 -12.53 -27.26 -28.61
CA ALA A 275 -11.59 -26.18 -28.33
C ALA A 275 -11.10 -26.41 -26.90
N SER A 276 -9.97 -27.08 -26.78
CA SER A 276 -9.08 -26.86 -25.64
C SER A 276 -8.95 -25.35 -25.45
N GLN A 277 -9.29 -24.87 -24.25
CA GLN A 277 -8.98 -23.51 -23.87
C GLN A 277 -7.45 -23.37 -23.94
N GLU A 278 -6.95 -22.79 -25.02
CA GLU A 278 -5.60 -22.27 -25.07
C GLU A 278 -5.58 -21.09 -24.08
N GLU A 279 -5.12 -21.34 -22.85
CA GLU A 279 -4.66 -20.27 -21.98
C GLU A 279 -3.65 -19.44 -22.77
N SER A 280 -3.91 -18.15 -22.91
CA SER A 280 -3.00 -17.24 -23.62
C SER A 280 -1.63 -17.32 -22.94
N ASP A 281 -0.59 -17.63 -23.73
CA ASP A 281 0.82 -17.75 -23.34
C ASP A 281 1.45 -16.37 -22.99
N ILE A 282 0.74 -15.56 -22.20
CA ILE A 282 1.19 -14.25 -21.75
C ILE A 282 2.01 -14.47 -20.48
N PRO A 283 3.32 -14.13 -20.47
CA PRO A 283 4.14 -14.27 -19.27
C PRO A 283 3.55 -13.51 -18.09
N ALA A 284 3.56 -14.13 -16.91
CA ALA A 284 3.16 -13.47 -15.68
C ALA A 284 4.06 -12.24 -15.40
N LYS A 285 3.49 -11.20 -14.78
CA LYS A 285 4.17 -9.93 -14.52
C LYS A 285 4.83 -9.90 -13.15
N ILE A 286 6.09 -9.49 -13.08
CA ILE A 286 6.79 -9.16 -11.83
C ILE A 286 7.04 -7.66 -11.80
N ILE A 287 6.73 -7.01 -10.68
CA ILE A 287 6.97 -5.59 -10.50
C ILE A 287 8.23 -5.32 -9.66
N SER A 288 9.00 -4.31 -10.04
CA SER A 288 10.13 -3.81 -9.26
C SER A 288 10.25 -2.28 -9.33
N SER A 289 11.18 -1.72 -8.55
CA SER A 289 11.52 -0.29 -8.67
C SER A 289 12.39 -0.05 -9.92
N PRO A 290 12.30 1.12 -10.59
CA PRO A 290 13.14 1.44 -11.76
C PRO A 290 14.66 1.39 -11.52
N GLY A 291 15.10 1.51 -10.26
CA GLY A 291 16.51 1.47 -9.85
C GLY A 291 17.04 0.09 -9.46
N GLU A 292 16.28 -0.98 -9.70
CA GLU A 292 16.67 -2.35 -9.34
C GLU A 292 17.86 -2.87 -10.19
N ASN A 293 18.60 -3.85 -9.66
CA ASN A 293 19.77 -4.44 -10.30
C ASN A 293 19.44 -5.04 -11.68
N PRO A 294 19.96 -4.48 -12.79
CA PRO A 294 19.65 -4.94 -14.14
C PRO A 294 20.02 -6.40 -14.41
N GLU A 295 21.07 -6.92 -13.75
CA GLU A 295 21.49 -8.32 -13.93
C GLU A 295 20.43 -9.29 -13.39
N ILE A 296 19.84 -8.99 -12.22
CA ILE A 296 18.76 -9.80 -11.64
C ILE A 296 17.51 -9.72 -12.54
N LEU A 297 17.14 -8.51 -12.97
CA LEU A 297 15.97 -8.30 -13.82
C LEU A 297 16.10 -9.01 -15.18
N SER A 298 17.32 -9.06 -15.75
CA SER A 298 17.58 -9.79 -16.99
C SER A 298 17.29 -11.29 -16.86
N LYS A 299 17.58 -11.89 -15.70
CA LYS A 299 17.30 -13.31 -15.43
C LYS A 299 15.80 -13.57 -15.29
N PHE A 300 15.05 -12.69 -14.64
CA PHE A 300 13.59 -12.79 -14.56
C PHE A 300 12.93 -12.63 -15.93
N SER A 301 13.47 -11.75 -16.78
CA SER A 301 12.93 -11.47 -18.12
C SER A 301 12.96 -12.66 -19.07
N ALA A 302 13.67 -13.75 -18.73
CA ALA A 302 13.65 -15.00 -19.48
C ALA A 302 12.32 -15.77 -19.36
N LYS A 303 11.54 -15.53 -18.30
CA LYS A 303 10.27 -16.24 -18.02
C LYS A 303 9.10 -15.32 -17.68
N PHE A 304 9.37 -14.10 -17.23
CA PHE A 304 8.37 -13.18 -16.73
C PHE A 304 8.43 -11.84 -17.46
N GLN A 305 7.30 -11.14 -17.52
CA GLN A 305 7.29 -9.75 -17.93
C GLN A 305 7.68 -8.87 -16.72
N VAL A 306 8.86 -8.26 -16.76
CA VAL A 306 9.27 -7.31 -15.72
C VAL A 306 8.66 -5.94 -16.02
N VAL A 307 7.95 -5.38 -15.04
CA VAL A 307 7.38 -4.02 -15.07
C VAL A 307 7.89 -3.19 -13.90
N HIS A 308 7.81 -1.87 -14.02
CA HIS A 308 8.34 -0.95 -13.00
C HIS A 308 7.31 0.05 -12.53
N ALA A 309 7.33 0.35 -11.23
CA ALA A 309 6.55 1.45 -10.65
C ALA A 309 7.20 2.07 -9.42
N TRP A 310 6.89 3.35 -9.21
CA TRP A 310 7.18 4.08 -7.98
C TRP A 310 6.17 3.74 -6.88
N GLY A 311 6.57 3.94 -5.61
CA GLY A 311 5.78 3.62 -4.41
C GLY A 311 5.84 2.15 -4.02
N ALA A 312 6.29 1.85 -2.81
CA ALA A 312 6.31 0.47 -2.29
C ALA A 312 4.88 -0.04 -2.04
N GLY A 313 4.01 0.84 -1.53
CA GLY A 313 2.58 0.63 -1.38
C GLY A 313 1.89 0.43 -2.73
N ASN A 314 2.17 1.25 -3.74
CA ASN A 314 1.62 1.05 -5.10
C ASN A 314 2.08 -0.26 -5.75
N LYS A 315 3.34 -0.69 -5.53
CA LYS A 315 3.79 -2.01 -5.99
C LYS A 315 3.06 -3.15 -5.28
N SER A 316 2.83 -3.02 -3.97
CA SER A 316 2.01 -3.96 -3.21
C SER A 316 0.56 -3.98 -3.71
N LEU A 317 -0.02 -2.80 -3.99
CA LEU A 317 -1.36 -2.64 -4.56
C LEU A 317 -1.49 -3.38 -5.90
N SER A 318 -0.47 -3.35 -6.74
CA SER A 318 -0.49 -4.06 -8.03
C SER A 318 -0.63 -5.58 -7.88
N ILE A 319 -0.12 -6.16 -6.78
CA ILE A 319 -0.35 -7.58 -6.45
C ILE A 319 -1.78 -7.79 -5.97
N LEU A 320 -2.25 -6.91 -5.08
CA LEU A 320 -3.62 -6.98 -4.52
C LEU A 320 -4.70 -6.86 -5.61
N ASP A 321 -4.43 -6.06 -6.64
CA ASP A 321 -5.28 -5.84 -7.81
C ASP A 321 -5.13 -6.91 -8.90
N ASN A 322 -4.34 -7.98 -8.66
CA ASN A 322 -4.03 -9.04 -9.63
C ASN A 322 -3.40 -8.53 -10.95
N ILE A 323 -2.71 -7.39 -10.90
CA ILE A 323 -1.98 -6.86 -12.07
C ILE A 323 -0.62 -7.55 -12.20
N THR A 324 0.05 -7.81 -11.07
CA THR A 324 1.33 -8.51 -11.02
C THR A 324 1.27 -9.69 -10.05
N VAL A 325 2.09 -10.71 -10.28
CA VAL A 325 2.13 -11.91 -9.43
C VAL A 325 3.12 -11.77 -8.27
N ALA A 326 4.09 -10.87 -8.39
CA ALA A 326 5.09 -10.62 -7.36
C ALA A 326 5.67 -9.20 -7.44
N TYR A 327 6.04 -8.66 -6.27
CA TYR A 327 6.81 -7.43 -6.10
C TYR A 327 8.19 -7.80 -5.54
N PHE A 328 9.21 -7.44 -6.31
CA PHE A 328 10.61 -7.71 -6.01
C PHE A 328 11.39 -6.44 -5.70
N ASN A 329 12.27 -6.52 -4.70
CA ASN A 329 13.37 -5.58 -4.50
C ASN A 329 14.58 -6.29 -3.87
N SER A 330 15.76 -6.24 -4.48
CA SER A 330 16.96 -6.94 -3.99
C SER A 330 17.74 -6.17 -2.92
N GLY A 331 17.61 -4.84 -2.91
CA GLY A 331 18.38 -3.94 -2.05
C GLY A 331 17.76 -3.69 -0.67
N SER A 332 18.41 -2.81 0.11
CA SER A 332 17.99 -2.41 1.46
C SER A 332 17.14 -1.13 1.51
N ALA A 333 16.69 -0.62 0.36
CA ALA A 333 15.96 0.64 0.24
C ALA A 333 14.49 0.56 0.66
N ILE A 334 14.02 -0.60 1.13
CA ILE A 334 12.63 -0.85 1.55
C ILE A 334 12.64 -1.19 3.03
N TYR A 335 11.76 -0.56 3.80
CA TYR A 335 11.71 -0.59 5.26
C TYR A 335 10.48 -1.32 5.79
N ARG A 336 10.39 -1.41 7.13
CA ARG A 336 9.23 -2.05 7.80
C ARG A 336 7.92 -1.32 7.51
N TRP A 337 7.92 0.01 7.51
CA TRP A 337 6.72 0.82 7.21
C TRP A 337 6.21 0.61 5.79
N ASP A 338 7.09 0.49 4.80
CA ASP A 338 6.74 0.21 3.39
C ASP A 338 6.00 -1.12 3.18
N THR A 339 6.25 -2.11 4.04
CA THR A 339 5.84 -3.51 3.78
C THR A 339 4.83 -4.05 4.77
N CYS A 340 4.79 -3.56 6.02
CA CYS A 340 3.92 -4.11 7.08
C CYS A 340 2.45 -4.14 6.66
N CYS A 341 1.97 -3.01 6.11
CA CYS A 341 0.60 -2.88 5.64
C CYS A 341 0.27 -3.86 4.50
N GLY A 342 1.04 -3.83 3.41
CA GLY A 342 0.82 -4.70 2.26
C GLY A 342 0.91 -6.18 2.64
N HIS A 343 1.86 -6.52 3.52
CA HIS A 343 2.04 -7.88 4.01
C HIS A 343 0.84 -8.38 4.81
N ALA A 344 0.33 -7.58 5.75
CA ALA A 344 -0.87 -7.95 6.51
C ALA A 344 -2.06 -8.28 5.59
N ILE A 345 -2.24 -7.50 4.52
CA ILE A 345 -3.32 -7.72 3.55
C ILE A 345 -3.05 -8.98 2.73
N LEU A 346 -1.83 -9.18 2.22
CA LEU A 346 -1.45 -10.38 1.46
C LEU A 346 -1.68 -11.67 2.24
N ARG A 347 -1.41 -11.69 3.55
CA ARG A 347 -1.66 -12.85 4.41
C ARG A 347 -3.12 -13.30 4.40
N THR A 348 -4.06 -12.37 4.31
CA THR A 348 -5.50 -12.70 4.21
C THR A 348 -5.87 -13.43 2.91
N LEU A 349 -4.99 -13.40 1.92
CA LEU A 349 -5.15 -14.01 0.60
C LEU A 349 -4.29 -15.27 0.43
N GLY A 350 -3.59 -15.72 1.47
CA GLY A 350 -2.62 -16.83 1.41
C GLY A 350 -1.24 -16.41 0.87
N GLY A 351 -1.01 -15.12 0.66
CA GLY A 351 0.28 -14.56 0.25
C GLY A 351 1.16 -14.17 1.44
N ALA A 352 2.38 -13.72 1.16
CA ALA A 352 3.31 -13.22 2.16
C ALA A 352 4.34 -12.26 1.54
N VAL A 353 5.20 -11.69 2.40
CA VAL A 353 6.42 -10.98 2.01
C VAL A 353 7.60 -11.70 2.63
N LEU A 354 8.51 -12.20 1.80
CA LEU A 354 9.70 -12.94 2.22
C LEU A 354 10.92 -12.03 2.27
N ASP A 355 11.86 -12.37 3.15
CA ASP A 355 13.25 -11.96 3.04
C ASP A 355 13.85 -12.62 1.80
N PHE A 356 14.15 -11.81 0.78
CA PHE A 356 14.53 -12.32 -0.53
C PHE A 356 15.79 -13.21 -0.47
N HIS A 357 16.86 -12.74 0.17
CA HIS A 357 18.10 -13.50 0.23
C HIS A 357 17.91 -14.84 0.98
N LYS A 358 17.16 -14.85 2.09
CA LYS A 358 16.86 -16.11 2.80
C LYS A 358 16.02 -17.06 1.94
N ALA A 359 14.97 -16.56 1.30
CA ALA A 359 14.12 -17.36 0.42
C ALA A 359 14.89 -17.95 -0.76
N TRP A 360 15.80 -17.16 -1.36
CA TRP A 360 16.66 -17.61 -2.44
C TRP A 360 17.61 -18.73 -1.99
N GLU A 361 18.23 -18.61 -0.82
CA GLU A 361 19.08 -19.68 -0.27
C GLU A 361 18.30 -20.96 0.04
N VAL A 362 17.03 -20.85 0.47
CA VAL A 362 16.13 -22.00 0.61
C VAL A 362 15.91 -22.69 -0.74
N VAL A 363 15.49 -21.96 -1.78
CA VAL A 363 15.25 -22.55 -3.12
C VAL A 363 16.51 -23.17 -3.72
N LYS A 364 17.67 -22.52 -3.55
CA LYS A 364 18.95 -22.99 -4.06
C LYS A 364 19.45 -24.27 -3.37
N SER A 365 19.13 -24.45 -2.09
CA SER A 365 19.61 -25.59 -1.28
C SER A 365 18.61 -26.74 -1.15
N CYS A 366 17.33 -26.48 -1.41
CA CYS A 366 16.26 -27.47 -1.23
C CYS A 366 16.32 -28.57 -2.30
N LYS A 367 16.42 -29.83 -1.85
CA LYS A 367 16.41 -31.03 -2.71
C LYS A 367 15.07 -31.75 -2.72
N ASP A 368 14.20 -31.44 -1.76
CA ASP A 368 12.90 -32.08 -1.57
C ASP A 368 11.78 -31.06 -1.75
N ALA A 369 11.09 -31.14 -2.89
CA ALA A 369 9.99 -30.24 -3.22
C ALA A 369 8.84 -30.30 -2.20
N GLY A 370 8.69 -31.41 -1.45
CA GLY A 370 7.63 -31.58 -0.45
C GLY A 370 7.80 -30.72 0.80
N GLN A 371 9.01 -30.18 1.07
CA GLN A 371 9.29 -29.31 2.22
C GLN A 371 9.53 -27.85 1.85
N LEU A 372 9.57 -27.54 0.54
CA LEU A 372 9.97 -26.22 0.06
C LEU A 372 9.03 -25.11 0.59
N GLU A 373 7.74 -25.37 0.61
CA GLU A 373 6.74 -24.40 1.07
C GLU A 373 6.93 -24.04 2.54
N ASP A 374 7.07 -25.05 3.41
CA ASP A 374 7.28 -24.88 4.85
C ASP A 374 8.59 -24.13 5.15
N GLU A 375 9.66 -24.39 4.39
CA GLU A 375 10.93 -23.68 4.55
C GLU A 375 10.84 -22.23 4.04
N LEU A 376 10.11 -21.98 2.95
CA LEU A 376 9.87 -20.61 2.45
C LEU A 376 9.07 -19.78 3.46
N GLN A 377 8.05 -20.36 4.10
CA GLN A 377 7.26 -19.67 5.13
C GLN A 377 8.13 -19.19 6.30
N LYS A 378 9.20 -19.91 6.65
CA LYS A 378 10.15 -19.48 7.71
C LYS A 378 11.00 -18.26 7.32
N THR A 379 10.99 -17.89 6.05
CA THR A 379 11.69 -16.69 5.53
C THR A 379 10.81 -15.45 5.48
N GLU A 380 9.54 -15.57 5.90
CA GLU A 380 8.61 -14.44 6.00
C GLU A 380 9.20 -13.29 6.83
N LEU A 381 8.97 -12.05 6.39
CA LEU A 381 9.38 -10.86 7.11
C LEU A 381 8.61 -10.73 8.43
N THR A 382 9.34 -10.40 9.49
CA THR A 382 8.78 -10.04 10.79
C THR A 382 9.03 -8.57 11.12
N TYR A 383 8.12 -7.94 11.86
CA TYR A 383 8.11 -6.49 12.10
C TYR A 383 8.48 -6.07 13.53
N HIS A 384 8.57 -7.04 14.45
CA HIS A 384 9.12 -6.85 15.79
C HIS A 384 10.65 -6.69 15.77
N PHE A 385 11.19 -6.07 16.83
CA PHE A 385 12.63 -5.98 17.05
C PHE A 385 13.02 -6.63 18.37
N LYS A 386 14.05 -7.48 18.30
CA LYS A 386 14.68 -8.07 19.49
C LYS A 386 15.85 -7.22 20.01
N ASN A 387 16.55 -6.49 19.14
CA ASN A 387 17.71 -5.65 19.47
C ASN A 387 17.69 -4.32 18.70
N VAL A 388 17.41 -3.22 19.39
CA VAL A 388 17.41 -1.86 18.81
C VAL A 388 18.86 -1.37 18.64
N GLN A 389 19.23 -0.96 17.42
CA GLN A 389 20.56 -0.42 17.08
C GLN A 389 20.42 1.07 16.79
N LYS A 390 20.35 1.87 17.87
CA LYS A 390 20.04 3.31 17.78
C LYS A 390 21.04 4.07 16.90
N GLU A 391 22.28 3.61 16.86
CA GLU A 391 23.37 4.17 16.04
C GLU A 391 23.11 4.12 14.52
N LEU A 392 22.24 3.23 14.05
CA LEU A 392 21.89 3.12 12.63
C LEU A 392 20.76 4.08 12.20
N GLY A 393 20.12 4.79 13.14
CA GLY A 393 18.97 5.64 12.85
C GLY A 393 17.86 4.87 12.13
N ALA A 394 17.29 5.44 11.06
CA ALA A 394 16.25 4.80 10.26
C ALA A 394 16.71 3.47 9.61
N LYS A 395 18.01 3.32 9.29
CA LYS A 395 18.55 2.12 8.63
C LYS A 395 18.39 0.85 9.46
N GLN A 396 18.20 0.96 10.77
CA GLN A 396 17.92 -0.21 11.60
C GLN A 396 16.63 -0.92 11.17
N TRP A 397 15.69 -0.21 10.57
CA TRP A 397 14.37 -0.72 10.15
C TRP A 397 14.35 -1.22 8.69
N ALA A 398 15.49 -1.23 8.00
CA ALA A 398 15.59 -1.68 6.62
C ALA A 398 15.35 -3.20 6.49
N ASN A 399 14.70 -3.61 5.40
CA ASN A 399 14.66 -4.99 4.96
C ASN A 399 15.96 -5.32 4.21
N CYS A 400 17.08 -5.41 4.93
CA CYS A 400 18.43 -5.52 4.34
C CYS A 400 18.63 -6.75 3.41
N GLY A 401 17.82 -7.79 3.58
CA GLY A 401 17.83 -8.99 2.74
C GLY A 401 17.12 -8.82 1.39
N GLY A 402 16.58 -7.64 1.09
CA GLY A 402 15.62 -7.47 0.02
C GLY A 402 14.27 -8.10 0.37
N ILE A 403 13.31 -7.96 -0.53
CA ILE A 403 11.97 -8.50 -0.39
C ILE A 403 11.48 -9.21 -1.64
N LEU A 404 10.65 -10.23 -1.44
CA LEU A 404 9.79 -10.82 -2.46
C LEU A 404 8.38 -10.94 -1.88
N ALA A 405 7.49 -10.05 -2.29
CA ALA A 405 6.08 -10.08 -1.95
C ALA A 405 5.29 -10.84 -3.02
N TYR A 406 4.35 -11.69 -2.61
CA TYR A 406 3.54 -12.49 -3.52
C TYR A 406 2.14 -12.72 -2.94
N ARG A 407 1.18 -13.00 -3.82
CA ARG A 407 -0.17 -13.46 -3.45
C ARG A 407 -0.31 -14.97 -3.47
N ASP A 408 0.29 -15.63 -4.46
CA ASP A 408 0.22 -17.08 -4.66
C ASP A 408 1.63 -17.67 -4.65
N ILE A 409 1.88 -18.59 -3.70
CA ILE A 409 3.20 -19.16 -3.44
C ILE A 409 3.77 -19.93 -4.63
N LYS A 410 2.91 -20.40 -5.56
CA LYS A 410 3.34 -21.17 -6.72
C LYS A 410 4.35 -20.42 -7.60
N TYR A 411 4.28 -19.10 -7.64
CA TYR A 411 5.22 -18.29 -8.43
C TYR A 411 6.59 -18.13 -7.76
N VAL A 412 6.69 -18.30 -6.44
CA VAL A 412 7.92 -18.00 -5.68
C VAL A 412 9.09 -18.87 -6.12
N SER A 413 8.86 -20.19 -6.23
CA SER A 413 9.90 -21.14 -6.65
C SER A 413 10.39 -20.83 -8.08
N ASP A 414 9.46 -20.56 -9.00
CA ASP A 414 9.81 -20.26 -10.40
C ASP A 414 10.60 -18.95 -10.54
N ILE A 415 10.22 -17.92 -9.78
CA ILE A 415 10.92 -16.63 -9.75
C ILE A 415 12.34 -16.81 -9.21
N LEU A 416 12.49 -17.43 -8.05
CA LEU A 416 13.79 -17.57 -7.40
C LEU A 416 14.73 -18.51 -8.16
N SER A 417 14.18 -19.54 -8.82
CA SER A 417 14.97 -20.46 -9.66
C SER A 417 15.57 -19.79 -10.90
N CYS A 418 15.03 -18.66 -11.37
CA CYS A 418 15.67 -17.88 -12.43
C CYS A 418 17.07 -17.36 -12.03
N LEU A 419 17.37 -17.31 -10.73
CA LEU A 419 18.64 -16.79 -10.21
C LEU A 419 19.70 -17.87 -9.96
N CYS A 420 19.30 -19.14 -9.94
CA CYS A 420 20.13 -20.30 -9.63
C CYS A 420 21.12 -20.68 -10.73
#